data_AF-A0A913ZWZ6-F1
#
_entry.id   AF-A0A913ZWZ6-F1
#
_cell.length_a   1.000
_cell.length_b   1.000
_cell.length_c   1.000
_cell.angle_alpha   90.00
_cell.angle_beta   90.00
_cell.angle_gamma   90.00
#
_symmetry.space_group_name_H-M   'P 1'
#
loop_
_entity.id
_entity.type
_entity.pdbx_description
1 polymer ?
#
loop_
_entity_poly.entity_id
_entity_poly.type
_entity_poly.pdbx_seq_one_letter_code
_entity_poly.pdbx_strand_id
1 'polypeptide(L)'
;MSGPHCALTTNLMAPSSNSVYDEQEDLRVNNILSAFDEWESINSIQNAWKLVKQLSGKRPNTVFIQGDDRLASWKSHFEKLLSSDNASNDPVSIDPVFDPNPNIPAGKFSQAEVNIAIKQMKLGKAPGLDNIPIEVWRLPKLKKYLTRFCNATLEGNRPPEWGFSGIVPVPKKGDLTIPDNYRGISLSQTAAKVYNRLLLNRIRPEVEKILRPNQSGFRPLRSTSSQILALRRLIEEIRNHQKEAAIIFIDFCKAFDSVDRPTMFKILHAYGIPEETTNAIKKCCCSHSRRSSRHPAQYLSDLDYADDISLLADTLLDAESLLHKVGACCKSVGLSLNAKKTKDMYMVINPSSSDDVTALDGSKLDKVDDFKYLGSYTNTAHDIECV
;
A
#
# COMPACT_ATOMS: atom_id res chain seq x y z
N MET A 1 42.67 62.20 16.19
CA MET A 1 41.53 62.25 17.13
C MET A 1 40.56 61.17 16.68
N SER A 2 40.24 60.09 17.37
CA SER A 2 40.60 59.53 18.67
C SER A 2 40.01 58.11 18.64
N GLY A 3 40.79 57.09 19.03
CA GLY A 3 40.24 55.79 19.41
C GLY A 3 39.45 55.89 20.74
N PRO A 4 38.97 54.78 21.35
CA PRO A 4 39.71 53.51 21.43
C PRO A 4 38.91 52.20 21.28
N HIS A 5 39.69 51.17 20.90
CA HIS A 5 39.69 49.77 21.33
C HIS A 5 38.56 49.20 22.23
N CYS A 6 38.08 48.00 21.87
CA CYS A 6 38.40 46.78 22.63
C CYS A 6 38.24 45.52 21.76
N ALA A 7 39.22 44.63 21.85
CA ALA A 7 39.35 43.41 21.07
C ALA A 7 38.49 42.26 21.64
N LEU A 8 38.23 41.23 20.82
CA LEU A 8 38.57 39.84 21.15
C LEU A 8 38.28 38.94 19.93
N THR A 9 39.36 38.44 19.36
CA THR A 9 39.44 37.32 18.43
C THR A 9 38.91 36.03 19.04
N THR A 10 38.03 35.32 18.34
CA THR A 10 37.84 33.87 18.51
C THR A 10 37.80 33.19 17.15
N ASN A 11 38.77 32.29 16.95
CA ASN A 11 38.91 31.38 15.84
C ASN A 11 37.60 30.59 15.62
N LEU A 12 36.94 30.80 14.48
CA LEU A 12 36.00 29.83 13.94
C LEU A 12 36.83 28.72 13.27
N MET A 13 37.22 27.73 14.08
CA MET A 13 37.65 26.43 13.58
C MET A 13 36.49 25.82 12.78
N ALA A 14 36.82 25.32 11.59
CA ALA A 14 35.93 24.51 10.76
C ALA A 14 35.33 23.34 11.58
N PRO A 15 34.07 22.93 11.31
CA PRO A 15 33.51 21.79 12.00
C PRO A 15 34.28 20.52 11.61
N SER A 16 35.09 20.04 12.54
CA SER A 16 35.69 18.71 12.48
C SER A 16 34.58 17.66 12.45
N SER A 17 34.68 16.75 11.50
CA SER A 17 34.00 15.46 11.39
C SER A 17 33.41 14.93 12.70
N ASN A 18 32.08 14.94 12.81
CA ASN A 18 31.35 14.13 13.79
C ASN A 18 31.41 12.65 13.38
N SER A 19 32.55 12.00 13.63
CA SER A 19 32.61 10.55 13.83
C SER A 19 32.86 10.30 15.32
N VAL A 20 31.82 10.41 16.14
CA VAL A 20 31.86 9.84 17.48
C VAL A 20 31.60 8.35 17.30
N TYR A 21 32.67 7.62 17.00
CA TYR A 21 32.70 6.17 17.13
C TYR A 21 32.72 5.89 18.64
N ASP A 22 31.59 5.44 19.19
CA ASP A 22 31.47 5.14 20.62
C ASP A 22 31.89 3.69 20.87
N GLU A 23 33.17 3.52 21.21
CA GLU A 23 33.79 2.22 21.47
C GLU A 23 33.06 1.43 22.58
N GLN A 24 32.37 2.12 23.50
CA GLN A 24 31.55 1.49 24.54
C GLN A 24 30.25 0.90 23.98
N GLU A 25 29.64 1.58 23.01
CA GLU A 25 28.43 1.10 22.35
C GLU A 25 28.74 -0.08 21.42
N ASP A 26 29.90 -0.08 20.77
CA ASP A 26 30.41 -1.22 20.01
C ASP A 26 30.71 -2.42 20.93
N LEU A 27 31.28 -2.20 22.11
CA LEU A 27 31.49 -3.27 23.10
C LEU A 27 30.15 -3.84 23.60
N ARG A 28 29.16 -2.97 23.86
CA ARG A 28 27.80 -3.36 24.25
C ARG A 28 27.14 -4.20 23.17
N VAL A 29 27.18 -3.73 21.92
CA VAL A 29 26.62 -4.43 20.76
C VAL A 29 27.33 -5.77 20.56
N ASN A 30 28.66 -5.83 20.66
CA ASN A 30 29.43 -7.06 20.51
C ASN A 30 29.16 -8.09 21.63
N ASN A 31 29.01 -7.65 22.87
CA ASN A 31 28.65 -8.52 24.00
C ASN A 31 27.22 -9.07 23.89
N ILE A 32 26.29 -8.27 23.38
CA ILE A 32 24.94 -8.76 23.08
C ILE A 32 24.97 -9.75 21.90
N LEU A 33 25.82 -9.50 20.91
CA LEU A 33 26.01 -10.39 19.76
C LEU A 33 26.73 -11.71 20.11
N SER A 34 27.54 -11.78 21.17
CA SER A 34 28.12 -13.05 21.64
C SER A 34 27.12 -13.88 22.44
N ALA A 35 26.24 -13.25 23.22
CA ALA A 35 25.11 -13.93 23.88
C ALA A 35 24.16 -14.60 22.86
N PHE A 36 24.10 -14.08 21.64
CA PHE A 36 23.37 -14.66 20.52
C PHE A 36 23.93 -16.02 20.06
N ASP A 37 25.24 -16.24 20.18
CA ASP A 37 25.92 -17.46 19.73
C ASP A 37 25.87 -18.58 20.80
N GLU A 38 25.86 -18.25 22.09
CA GLU A 38 25.72 -19.22 23.20
C GLU A 38 24.35 -19.93 23.21
N TRP A 39 23.31 -19.30 22.65
CA TRP A 39 21.91 -19.77 22.71
C TRP A 39 21.47 -20.48 21.43
N GLU A 40 22.39 -20.72 20.49
CA GLU A 40 22.14 -21.50 19.27
C GLU A 40 21.72 -22.95 19.59
N SER A 41 22.02 -23.42 20.82
CA SER A 41 21.65 -24.74 21.36
C SER A 41 20.20 -24.86 21.88
N ILE A 42 19.51 -23.74 22.17
CA ILE A 42 18.16 -23.75 22.75
C ILE A 42 17.17 -23.07 21.79
N ASN A 43 16.16 -23.83 21.38
CA ASN A 43 15.24 -23.51 20.29
C ASN A 43 14.24 -22.35 20.56
N SER A 44 14.54 -21.39 21.45
CA SER A 44 13.61 -20.32 21.84
C SER A 44 13.75 -19.05 20.99
N ILE A 45 13.00 -19.02 19.88
CA ILE A 45 12.79 -17.86 19.01
C ILE A 45 12.39 -16.59 19.79
N GLN A 46 11.64 -16.74 20.88
CA GLN A 46 11.18 -15.63 21.72
C GLN A 46 12.32 -14.95 22.48
N ASN A 47 13.33 -15.71 22.93
CA ASN A 47 14.47 -15.15 23.67
C ASN A 47 15.41 -14.37 22.74
N ALA A 48 15.63 -14.88 21.52
CA ALA A 48 16.36 -14.15 20.49
C ALA A 48 15.70 -12.79 20.17
N TRP A 49 14.37 -12.73 20.12
CA TRP A 49 13.65 -11.48 19.87
C TRP A 49 13.77 -10.45 21.01
N LYS A 50 13.76 -10.90 22.27
CA LYS A 50 14.01 -10.03 23.44
C LYS A 50 15.38 -9.35 23.36
N LEU A 51 16.39 -10.06 22.88
CA LEU A 51 17.75 -9.57 22.74
C LEU A 51 17.87 -8.50 21.63
N VAL A 52 17.17 -8.65 20.50
CA VAL A 52 17.11 -7.60 19.46
C VAL A 52 16.49 -6.31 20.00
N LYS A 53 15.47 -6.40 20.86
CA LYS A 53 14.88 -5.22 21.52
C LYS A 53 15.89 -4.50 22.42
N GLN A 54 16.80 -5.22 23.07
CA GLN A 54 17.87 -4.62 23.87
C GLN A 54 18.94 -3.94 22.99
N LEU A 55 19.22 -4.49 21.80
CA LEU A 55 20.15 -3.88 20.84
C LEU A 55 19.62 -2.57 20.24
N SER A 56 18.32 -2.47 19.96
CA SER A 56 17.77 -1.31 19.24
C SER A 56 17.90 0.02 20.00
N GLY A 57 18.13 -0.01 21.33
CA GLY A 57 18.43 1.16 22.17
C GLY A 57 17.30 2.20 22.29
N LYS A 58 16.25 2.09 21.47
CA LYS A 58 15.11 3.00 21.44
C LYS A 58 14.08 2.60 22.49
N ARG A 59 14.05 3.34 23.60
CA ARG A 59 12.89 3.37 24.49
C ARG A 59 11.73 4.12 23.78
N PRO A 60 10.46 3.77 24.03
CA PRO A 60 9.34 4.47 23.44
C PRO A 60 9.31 5.91 23.96
N ASN A 61 9.85 6.86 23.19
CA ASN A 61 9.50 8.27 23.36
C ASN A 61 8.18 8.51 22.64
N THR A 62 7.10 8.08 23.26
CA THR A 62 5.76 8.46 22.83
C THR A 62 5.52 9.88 23.33
N VAL A 63 5.59 10.86 22.44
CA VAL A 63 5.06 12.20 22.74
C VAL A 63 3.55 12.08 22.69
N PHE A 64 2.90 12.15 23.86
CA PHE A 64 1.46 12.21 23.98
C PHE A 64 0.98 13.61 23.56
N ILE A 65 0.04 13.66 22.63
CA ILE A 65 -0.75 14.86 22.39
C ILE A 65 -1.82 14.88 23.49
N GLN A 66 -1.84 15.93 24.32
CA GLN A 66 -2.83 16.12 25.38
C GLN A 66 -4.26 16.17 24.82
N GLY A 67 -5.19 15.50 25.51
CA GLY A 67 -6.63 15.49 25.25
C GLY A 67 -7.21 14.08 25.36
N ASP A 68 -7.62 13.66 26.55
CA ASP A 68 -8.13 12.30 26.83
C ASP A 68 -9.30 11.90 25.90
N ASP A 69 -10.16 12.87 25.52
CA ASP A 69 -11.28 12.64 24.61
C ASP A 69 -10.87 12.34 23.17
N ARG A 70 -9.70 12.84 22.73
CA ARG A 70 -9.25 12.70 21.33
C ARG A 70 -8.69 11.31 21.06
N LEU A 71 -7.97 10.72 22.01
CA LEU A 71 -7.46 9.36 21.89
C LEU A 71 -8.61 8.35 21.85
N ALA A 72 -9.63 8.53 22.70
CA ALA A 72 -10.84 7.70 22.71
C ALA A 72 -11.61 7.85 21.38
N SER A 73 -11.77 9.08 20.89
CA SER A 73 -12.40 9.36 19.59
C SER A 73 -11.67 8.69 18.43
N TRP A 74 -10.34 8.80 18.35
CA TRP A 74 -9.54 8.13 17.32
C TRP A 74 -9.56 6.62 17.43
N LYS A 75 -9.47 6.07 18.65
CA LYS A 75 -9.58 4.63 18.88
C LYS A 75 -10.93 4.13 18.36
N SER A 76 -12.04 4.73 18.79
CA SER A 76 -13.39 4.37 18.34
C SER A 76 -13.55 4.51 16.83
N HIS A 77 -13.03 5.58 16.23
CA HIS A 77 -13.06 5.80 14.79
C HIS A 77 -12.32 4.69 14.02
N PHE A 78 -11.06 4.39 14.35
CA PHE A 78 -10.27 3.38 13.64
C PHE A 78 -10.71 1.96 13.97
N GLU A 79 -11.22 1.70 15.17
CA GLU A 79 -11.83 0.41 15.53
C GLU A 79 -13.08 0.16 14.70
N LYS A 80 -14.00 1.13 14.60
CA LYS A 80 -15.17 1.00 13.72
C LYS A 80 -14.79 0.86 12.24
N LEU A 81 -13.74 1.55 11.80
CA LEU A 81 -13.23 1.47 10.43
C LEU A 81 -12.72 0.07 10.10
N LEU A 82 -11.90 -0.51 10.99
CA LEU A 82 -11.21 -1.78 10.77
C LEU A 82 -12.05 -3.01 11.13
N SER A 83 -13.05 -2.86 12.01
CA SER A 83 -13.96 -3.93 12.44
C SER A 83 -15.24 -4.00 11.60
N SER A 84 -15.33 -3.28 10.48
CA SER A 84 -16.53 -3.30 9.64
C SER A 84 -16.63 -4.61 8.84
N ASP A 85 -17.17 -5.62 9.51
CA ASP A 85 -17.54 -6.92 8.94
C ASP A 85 -18.74 -6.77 8.01
N ASN A 86 -18.51 -6.37 6.77
CA ASN A 86 -19.53 -6.45 5.71
C ASN A 86 -19.64 -7.89 5.21
N ALA A 87 -20.09 -8.80 6.08
CA ALA A 87 -20.16 -10.21 5.77
C ALA A 87 -21.49 -10.60 5.09
N SER A 88 -21.51 -10.80 3.76
CA SER A 88 -22.54 -11.63 3.12
C SER A 88 -22.19 -13.13 3.26
N ASN A 89 -23.20 -13.95 3.57
CA ASN A 89 -23.08 -15.36 4.01
C ASN A 89 -23.10 -16.40 2.88
N ASP A 90 -23.14 -16.01 1.61
CA ASP A 90 -23.30 -17.00 0.53
C ASP A 90 -21.95 -17.59 0.06
N PRO A 91 -21.84 -18.93 -0.03
CA PRO A 91 -20.63 -19.59 -0.52
C PRO A 91 -20.49 -19.37 -2.01
N VAL A 92 -19.57 -18.48 -2.40
CA VAL A 92 -19.35 -18.19 -3.82
C VAL A 92 -18.08 -18.84 -4.37
N SER A 93 -18.22 -19.57 -5.47
CA SER A 93 -17.14 -20.21 -6.23
C SER A 93 -16.42 -19.17 -7.10
N ILE A 94 -15.08 -19.16 -7.07
CA ILE A 94 -14.24 -18.37 -7.99
C ILE A 94 -13.56 -19.36 -8.92
N ASP A 95 -13.84 -19.24 -10.22
CA ASP A 95 -13.22 -20.08 -11.23
C ASP A 95 -11.74 -19.67 -11.42
N PRO A 96 -10.83 -20.63 -11.65
CA PRO A 96 -9.44 -20.32 -12.02
C PRO A 96 -9.42 -19.42 -13.26
N VAL A 97 -8.72 -18.28 -13.17
CA VAL A 97 -8.65 -17.31 -14.27
C VAL A 97 -7.51 -17.66 -15.24
N PHE A 98 -6.47 -18.34 -14.75
CA PHE A 98 -5.27 -18.70 -15.50
C PHE A 98 -4.79 -20.11 -15.12
N ASP A 99 -4.01 -20.74 -16.01
CA ASP A 99 -3.44 -22.10 -15.85
C ASP A 99 -2.74 -22.24 -14.47
N PRO A 100 -3.11 -23.21 -13.61
CA PRO A 100 -3.00 -23.07 -12.16
C PRO A 100 -1.63 -23.42 -11.57
N ASN A 101 -0.55 -23.42 -12.35
CA ASN A 101 0.77 -23.83 -11.86
C ASN A 101 1.89 -22.80 -12.12
N PRO A 102 1.77 -21.56 -11.59
CA PRO A 102 2.88 -20.63 -11.61
C PRO A 102 4.05 -21.21 -10.78
N ASN A 103 5.26 -21.08 -11.30
CA ASN A 103 6.47 -21.59 -10.66
C ASN A 103 6.89 -20.69 -9.47
N ILE A 104 6.04 -20.62 -8.44
CA ILE A 104 6.24 -19.81 -7.23
C ILE A 104 6.88 -20.71 -6.16
N PRO A 105 8.11 -20.40 -5.69
CA PRO A 105 8.76 -21.23 -4.67
C PRO A 105 8.02 -21.20 -3.32
N ALA A 106 7.59 -22.36 -2.84
CA ALA A 106 6.91 -22.51 -1.55
C ALA A 106 7.84 -22.88 -0.38
N GLY A 107 9.09 -23.23 -0.65
CA GLY A 107 10.06 -23.71 0.36
C GLY A 107 10.64 -22.64 1.29
N LYS A 108 11.57 -23.02 2.16
CA LYS A 108 12.27 -22.09 3.06
C LYS A 108 12.97 -20.96 2.29
N PHE A 109 13.05 -19.79 2.89
CA PHE A 109 13.85 -18.66 2.39
C PHE A 109 15.33 -18.91 2.63
N SER A 110 16.12 -18.70 1.58
CA SER A 110 17.58 -18.68 1.66
C SER A 110 18.10 -17.37 2.25
N GLN A 111 19.32 -17.38 2.78
CA GLN A 111 19.98 -16.17 3.25
C GLN A 111 20.15 -15.12 2.13
N ALA A 112 20.34 -15.58 0.88
CA ALA A 112 20.46 -14.71 -0.28
C ALA A 112 19.15 -13.95 -0.57
N GLU A 113 17.99 -14.62 -0.52
CA GLU A 113 16.68 -13.98 -0.67
C GLU A 113 16.45 -12.92 0.41
N VAL A 114 16.79 -13.23 1.67
CA VAL A 114 16.68 -12.28 2.79
C VAL A 114 17.59 -11.07 2.58
N ASN A 115 18.82 -11.28 2.12
CA ASN A 115 19.74 -10.18 1.81
C ASN A 115 19.21 -9.26 0.71
N ILE A 116 18.61 -9.83 -0.34
CA ILE A 116 17.96 -9.07 -1.42
C ILE A 116 16.78 -8.27 -0.85
N ALA A 117 15.89 -8.91 -0.08
CA ALA A 117 14.73 -8.27 0.51
C ALA A 117 15.11 -7.09 1.43
N ILE A 118 16.12 -7.26 2.30
CA ILE A 118 16.62 -6.19 3.18
C ILE A 118 17.16 -5.01 2.38
N LYS A 119 17.91 -5.26 1.30
CA LYS A 119 18.45 -4.19 0.44
C LYS A 119 17.35 -3.36 -0.22
N GLN A 120 16.23 -3.99 -0.57
CA GLN A 120 15.06 -3.32 -1.16
C GLN A 120 14.27 -2.47 -0.17
N MET A 121 14.48 -2.66 1.15
CA MET A 121 13.81 -1.85 2.17
C MET A 121 14.44 -0.45 2.26
N LYS A 122 13.59 0.59 2.37
CA LYS A 122 14.04 1.99 2.52
C LYS A 122 14.56 2.23 3.95
N LEU A 123 15.70 2.91 4.05
CA LEU A 123 16.28 3.39 5.31
C LEU A 123 15.52 4.61 5.87
N GLY A 124 15.71 4.90 7.15
CA GLY A 124 15.15 6.06 7.83
C GLY A 124 13.62 6.02 7.98
N LYS A 125 13.02 4.84 7.88
CA LYS A 125 11.57 4.65 8.04
C LYS A 125 11.22 4.37 9.50
N ALA A 126 10.04 4.85 9.92
CA ALA A 126 9.52 4.61 11.25
C ALA A 126 9.38 3.09 11.52
N PRO A 127 9.91 2.58 12.65
CA PRO A 127 9.76 1.19 13.05
C PRO A 127 8.32 0.89 13.49
N GLY A 128 8.03 -0.39 13.73
CA GLY A 128 6.78 -0.79 14.36
C GLY A 128 6.82 -0.58 15.88
N LEU A 129 5.87 -1.19 16.59
CA LEU A 129 5.76 -1.13 18.05
C LEU A 129 6.96 -1.71 18.81
N ASP A 130 7.79 -2.52 18.12
CA ASP A 130 9.03 -3.07 18.67
C ASP A 130 10.19 -2.06 18.71
N ASN A 131 10.03 -0.90 18.06
CA ASN A 131 11.06 0.12 17.88
C ASN A 131 12.36 -0.40 17.24
N ILE A 132 12.30 -1.51 16.47
CA ILE A 132 13.46 -2.06 15.76
C ILE A 132 13.46 -1.51 14.33
N PRO A 133 14.39 -0.62 13.97
CA PRO A 133 14.46 -0.06 12.63
C PRO A 133 15.14 -1.04 11.66
N ILE A 134 15.04 -0.80 10.35
CA ILE A 134 15.55 -1.73 9.32
C ILE A 134 17.08 -1.82 9.32
N GLU A 135 17.74 -0.76 9.79
CA GLU A 135 19.18 -0.61 9.95
C GLU A 135 19.75 -1.71 10.84
N VAL A 136 19.04 -2.07 11.92
CA VAL A 136 19.44 -3.16 12.82
C VAL A 136 19.47 -4.48 12.06
N TRP A 137 18.46 -4.77 11.24
CA TRP A 137 18.41 -5.98 10.41
C TRP A 137 19.47 -6.03 9.30
N ARG A 138 20.13 -4.90 8.98
CA ARG A 138 21.24 -4.86 8.02
C ARG A 138 22.57 -5.30 8.63
N LEU A 139 22.68 -5.38 9.96
CA LEU A 139 23.88 -5.87 10.63
C LEU A 139 24.17 -7.32 10.23
N PRO A 140 25.41 -7.66 9.82
CA PRO A 140 25.75 -8.99 9.29
C PRO A 140 25.31 -10.15 10.18
N LYS A 141 25.53 -10.03 11.50
CA LYS A 141 25.16 -11.07 12.47
C LYS A 141 23.66 -11.22 12.66
N LEU A 142 22.85 -10.18 12.45
CA LEU A 142 21.39 -10.26 12.65
C LEU A 142 20.64 -10.81 11.43
N LYS A 143 21.27 -10.82 10.26
CA LYS A 143 20.69 -11.37 9.03
C LYS A 143 20.38 -12.87 9.15
N LYS A 144 21.23 -13.66 9.83
CA LYS A 144 20.96 -15.10 10.06
C LYS A 144 19.71 -15.32 10.91
N TYR A 145 19.53 -14.50 11.95
CA TYR A 145 18.35 -14.57 12.82
C TYR A 145 17.09 -14.11 12.09
N LEU A 146 17.17 -13.06 11.26
CA LEU A 146 16.04 -12.64 10.45
C LEU A 146 15.57 -13.76 9.51
N THR A 147 16.49 -14.45 8.85
CA THR A 147 16.17 -15.62 8.03
C THR A 147 15.47 -16.70 8.84
N ARG A 148 15.97 -16.99 10.05
CA ARG A 148 15.32 -17.94 10.97
C ARG A 148 13.92 -17.49 11.37
N PHE A 149 13.70 -16.21 11.69
CA PHE A 149 12.37 -15.67 12.01
C PHE A 149 11.40 -15.78 10.83
N CYS A 150 11.85 -15.47 9.61
CA CYS A 150 11.04 -15.59 8.40
C CYS A 150 10.65 -17.05 8.11
N ASN A 151 11.60 -17.99 8.24
CA ASN A 151 11.34 -19.41 8.02
C ASN A 151 10.46 -20.02 9.12
N ALA A 152 10.67 -19.65 10.38
CA ALA A 152 9.79 -20.05 11.47
C ALA A 152 8.35 -19.54 11.25
N THR A 153 8.20 -18.29 10.78
CA THR A 153 6.90 -17.72 10.44
C THR A 153 6.21 -18.49 9.30
N LEU A 154 6.97 -18.85 8.26
CA LEU A 154 6.48 -19.68 7.15
C LEU A 154 5.92 -21.02 7.66
N GLU A 155 6.62 -21.64 8.61
CA GLU A 155 6.22 -22.91 9.26
C GLU A 155 5.04 -22.74 10.25
N GLY A 156 4.67 -21.51 10.63
CA GLY A 156 3.55 -21.23 11.55
C GLY A 156 3.97 -20.67 12.91
N ASN A 157 5.26 -20.64 13.20
CA ASN A 157 5.84 -20.11 14.43
C ASN A 157 6.14 -18.61 14.28
N ARG A 158 5.10 -17.82 14.00
CA ARG A 158 5.19 -16.36 13.84
C ARG A 158 5.47 -15.69 15.21
N PRO A 159 6.42 -14.74 15.30
CA PRO A 159 6.54 -13.89 16.49
C PRO A 159 5.22 -13.18 16.79
N PRO A 160 4.68 -13.22 18.03
CA PRO A 160 3.40 -12.60 18.38
C PRO A 160 3.33 -11.13 17.97
N GLU A 161 4.43 -10.39 18.17
CA GLU A 161 4.56 -8.97 17.85
C GLU A 161 4.20 -8.66 16.40
N TRP A 162 4.50 -9.54 15.44
CA TRP A 162 4.23 -9.30 14.02
C TRP A 162 2.73 -9.24 13.69
N GLY A 163 1.87 -9.62 14.64
CA GLY A 163 0.41 -9.54 14.51
C GLY A 163 -0.16 -8.20 14.96
N PHE A 164 0.67 -7.31 15.52
CA PHE A 164 0.25 -6.01 16.02
C PHE A 164 0.89 -4.90 15.21
N SER A 165 0.14 -3.84 14.93
CA SER A 165 0.67 -2.63 14.30
C SER A 165 0.20 -1.40 15.07
N GLY A 166 1.03 -0.35 15.10
CA GLY A 166 0.66 0.93 15.70
C GLY A 166 0.00 1.81 14.65
N ILE A 167 -1.18 2.35 14.94
CA ILE A 167 -1.84 3.30 14.03
C ILE A 167 -1.34 4.71 14.36
N VAL A 168 -0.79 5.40 13.36
CA VAL A 168 -0.41 6.80 13.45
C VAL A 168 -1.36 7.64 12.60
N PRO A 169 -2.22 8.48 13.21
CA PRO A 169 -3.09 9.39 12.47
C PRO A 169 -2.26 10.48 11.78
N VAL A 170 -2.39 10.59 10.46
CA VAL A 170 -1.74 11.62 9.63
C VAL A 170 -2.82 12.55 9.06
N PRO A 171 -2.70 13.88 9.22
CA PRO A 171 -3.73 14.81 8.77
C PRO A 171 -3.90 14.80 7.24
N LYS A 172 -5.15 14.84 6.79
CA LYS A 172 -5.57 15.18 5.41
C LYS A 172 -5.92 16.68 5.35
N LYS A 173 -6.47 17.13 4.21
CA LYS A 173 -7.08 18.46 4.08
C LYS A 173 -8.44 18.51 4.79
N GLY A 174 -8.89 19.72 5.16
CA GLY A 174 -10.19 19.96 5.79
C GLY A 174 -10.09 20.26 7.29
N ASP A 175 -11.22 20.18 7.99
CA ASP A 175 -11.30 20.43 9.42
C ASP A 175 -10.61 19.30 10.22
N LEU A 176 -9.54 19.65 10.93
CA LEU A 176 -8.70 18.72 11.70
C LEU A 176 -9.30 18.33 13.06
N THR A 177 -10.47 18.83 13.41
CA THR A 177 -11.27 18.35 14.54
C THR A 177 -12.01 17.04 14.22
N ILE A 178 -12.25 16.76 12.93
CA ILE A 178 -13.00 15.59 12.45
C ILE A 178 -12.05 14.39 12.25
N PRO A 179 -12.28 13.23 12.90
CA PRO A 179 -11.44 12.03 12.73
C PRO A 179 -11.31 11.51 11.29
N ASP A 180 -12.36 11.60 10.47
CA ASP A 180 -12.35 11.17 9.04
C ASP A 180 -11.30 11.91 8.19
N ASN A 181 -10.92 13.13 8.62
CA ASN A 181 -9.88 13.94 7.98
C ASN A 181 -8.46 13.51 8.38
N TYR A 182 -8.30 12.33 8.99
CA TYR A 182 -7.01 11.69 9.22
C TYR A 182 -6.88 10.40 8.42
N ARG A 183 -5.65 10.05 8.04
CA ARG A 183 -5.27 8.72 7.55
C ARG A 183 -4.62 7.95 8.68
N GLY A 184 -5.16 6.79 9.02
CA GLY A 184 -4.48 5.86 9.92
C GLY A 184 -3.35 5.16 9.19
N ILE A 185 -2.09 5.52 9.47
CA ILE A 185 -0.94 4.82 8.91
C ILE A 185 -0.51 3.72 9.88
N SER A 186 -0.64 2.46 9.45
CA SER A 186 -0.24 1.31 10.25
C SER A 186 1.28 1.08 10.18
N LEU A 187 1.94 1.24 11.33
CA LEU A 187 3.35 0.92 11.54
C LEU A 187 3.51 -0.53 11.99
N SER A 188 3.72 -1.42 11.02
CA SER A 188 4.14 -2.81 11.28
C SER A 188 5.65 -2.90 11.53
N GLN A 189 6.04 -3.96 12.24
CA GLN A 189 7.43 -4.32 12.54
C GLN A 189 8.23 -4.44 11.25
N THR A 190 9.48 -3.96 11.29
CA THR A 190 10.35 -3.94 10.11
C THR A 190 10.69 -5.35 9.63
N ALA A 191 10.86 -6.31 10.55
CA ALA A 191 11.08 -7.71 10.24
C ALA A 191 9.86 -8.35 9.53
N ALA A 192 8.63 -8.05 9.98
CA ALA A 192 7.41 -8.49 9.31
C ALA A 192 7.28 -7.90 7.88
N LYS A 193 7.71 -6.64 7.69
CA LYS A 193 7.77 -6.03 6.35
C LYS A 193 8.80 -6.70 5.44
N VAL A 194 9.93 -7.17 5.99
CA VAL A 194 10.91 -7.99 5.24
C VAL A 194 10.30 -9.34 4.84
N TYR A 195 9.58 -10.00 5.76
CA TYR A 195 8.85 -11.23 5.44
C TYR A 195 7.83 -11.03 4.31
N ASN A 196 7.01 -9.99 4.37
CA ASN A 196 6.07 -9.66 3.28
C ASN A 196 6.80 -9.36 1.97
N ARG A 197 7.98 -8.73 2.02
CA ARG A 197 8.82 -8.49 0.84
C ARG A 197 9.33 -9.80 0.24
N LEU A 198 9.71 -10.78 1.05
CA LEU A 198 10.15 -12.10 0.58
C LEU A 198 9.03 -12.81 -0.19
N LEU A 199 7.82 -12.86 0.37
CA LEU A 199 6.65 -13.42 -0.31
C LEU A 199 6.37 -12.69 -1.62
N LEU A 200 6.37 -11.35 -1.58
CA LEU A 200 6.16 -10.53 -2.78
C LEU A 200 7.19 -10.77 -3.87
N ASN A 201 8.47 -10.96 -3.51
CA ASN A 201 9.54 -11.24 -4.48
C ASN A 201 9.37 -12.59 -5.17
N ARG A 202 8.72 -13.56 -4.53
CA ARG A 202 8.41 -14.87 -5.13
C ARG A 202 7.14 -14.84 -5.98
N ILE A 203 6.12 -14.12 -5.54
CA ILE A 203 4.81 -14.06 -6.22
C ILE A 203 4.90 -13.17 -7.47
N ARG A 204 5.55 -12.02 -7.36
CA ARG A 204 5.51 -10.97 -8.38
C ARG A 204 6.00 -11.41 -9.77
N PRO A 205 7.12 -12.14 -9.93
CA PRO A 205 7.61 -12.53 -11.25
C PRO A 205 6.60 -13.34 -12.07
N GLU A 206 5.81 -14.19 -11.40
CA GLU A 206 4.81 -15.02 -12.07
C GLU A 206 3.50 -14.26 -12.29
N VAL A 207 3.04 -13.50 -11.28
CA VAL A 207 1.77 -12.76 -11.38
C VAL A 207 1.85 -11.60 -12.37
N GLU A 208 3.00 -10.95 -12.53
CA GLU A 208 3.16 -9.85 -13.50
C GLU A 208 2.92 -10.29 -14.96
N LYS A 209 3.14 -11.57 -15.30
CA LYS A 209 2.93 -12.13 -16.64
C LYS A 209 1.44 -12.21 -17.01
N ILE A 210 0.57 -12.36 -16.01
CA ILE A 210 -0.88 -12.57 -16.18
C ILE A 210 -1.71 -11.32 -15.85
N LEU A 211 -1.14 -10.35 -15.14
CA LEU A 211 -1.85 -9.11 -14.80
C LEU A 211 -2.15 -8.26 -16.03
N ARG A 212 -3.38 -7.75 -16.09
CA ARG A 212 -3.85 -6.90 -17.20
C ARG A 212 -2.89 -5.73 -17.48
N PRO A 213 -2.60 -5.43 -18.74
CA PRO A 213 -1.72 -4.34 -19.10
C PRO A 213 -2.29 -2.96 -18.76
N ASN A 214 -3.59 -2.82 -18.50
CA ASN A 214 -4.22 -1.52 -18.19
C ASN A 214 -4.04 -1.08 -16.72
N GLN A 215 -3.72 -2.02 -15.82
CA GLN A 215 -3.54 -1.76 -14.40
C GLN A 215 -2.09 -1.41 -14.09
N SER A 216 -1.85 -0.17 -13.68
CA SER A 216 -0.52 0.40 -13.48
C SER A 216 -0.12 0.63 -12.02
N GLY A 217 -1.05 0.57 -11.09
CA GLY A 217 -0.81 0.86 -9.67
C GLY A 217 0.14 -0.14 -9.01
N PHE A 218 1.16 0.36 -8.30
CA PHE A 218 2.12 -0.42 -7.50
C PHE A 218 2.94 -1.48 -8.25
N ARG A 219 3.02 -1.38 -9.57
CA ARG A 219 3.77 -2.30 -10.44
C ARG A 219 5.14 -1.76 -10.84
N PRO A 220 6.14 -2.61 -11.04
CA PRO A 220 7.47 -2.17 -11.48
C PRO A 220 7.40 -1.54 -12.87
N LEU A 221 8.24 -0.52 -13.10
CA LEU A 221 8.34 0.20 -14.38
C LEU A 221 7.04 0.86 -14.85
N ARG A 222 6.10 1.11 -13.93
CA ARG A 222 4.86 1.84 -14.19
C ARG A 222 4.76 3.04 -13.26
N SER A 223 4.26 4.14 -13.79
CA SER A 223 4.17 5.42 -13.07
C SER A 223 2.81 6.07 -13.27
N THR A 224 2.42 6.94 -12.33
CA THR A 224 1.23 7.77 -12.48
C THR A 224 1.34 8.65 -13.73
N SER A 225 2.53 9.21 -14.00
CA SER A 225 2.79 10.06 -15.17
C SER A 225 2.52 9.34 -16.49
N SER A 226 2.91 8.07 -16.62
CA SER A 226 2.64 7.27 -17.83
C SER A 226 1.14 7.06 -18.04
N GLN A 227 0.38 6.83 -16.96
CA GLN A 227 -1.08 6.64 -17.04
C GLN A 227 -1.80 7.94 -17.40
N ILE A 228 -1.39 9.06 -16.80
CA ILE A 228 -1.90 10.40 -17.11
C ILE A 228 -1.63 10.74 -18.58
N LEU A 229 -0.41 10.48 -19.06
CA LEU A 229 -0.04 10.70 -20.46
C LEU A 229 -0.90 9.87 -21.41
N ALA A 230 -1.13 8.58 -21.11
CA ALA A 230 -1.97 7.71 -21.93
C ALA A 230 -3.41 8.24 -22.02
N LEU A 231 -4.00 8.64 -20.89
CA LEU A 231 -5.33 9.23 -20.85
C LEU A 231 -5.40 10.54 -21.65
N ARG A 232 -4.43 11.45 -21.45
CA ARG A 232 -4.37 12.73 -22.19
C ARG A 232 -4.23 12.51 -23.70
N ARG A 233 -3.36 11.60 -24.12
CA ARG A 233 -3.20 11.24 -25.54
C ARG A 233 -4.48 10.69 -26.14
N LEU A 234 -5.20 9.84 -25.40
CA LEU A 234 -6.49 9.33 -25.86
C LEU A 234 -7.51 10.47 -26.04
N ILE A 235 -7.61 11.38 -25.07
CA ILE A 235 -8.48 12.56 -25.14
C ILE A 235 -8.12 13.45 -26.35
N GLU A 236 -6.83 13.69 -26.58
CA GLU A 236 -6.32 14.46 -27.73
C GLU A 236 -6.72 13.80 -29.06
N GLU A 237 -6.51 12.49 -29.22
CA GLU A 237 -6.85 11.77 -30.46
C GLU A 237 -8.36 11.74 -30.72
N ILE A 238 -9.19 11.56 -29.68
CA ILE A 238 -10.65 11.62 -29.80
C ILE A 238 -11.08 13.01 -30.31
N ARG A 239 -10.49 14.07 -29.76
CA ARG A 239 -10.72 15.46 -30.22
C ARG A 239 -10.27 15.67 -31.66
N ASN A 240 -9.06 15.25 -32.01
CA ASN A 240 -8.49 15.41 -33.35
C ASN A 240 -9.33 14.70 -34.42
N HIS A 241 -9.88 13.53 -34.10
CA HIS A 241 -10.72 12.74 -34.99
C HIS A 241 -12.22 13.10 -34.92
N GLN A 242 -12.61 14.11 -34.14
CA GLN A 242 -14.01 14.53 -33.96
C GLN A 242 -14.92 13.36 -33.56
N LYS A 243 -14.39 12.42 -32.76
CA LYS A 243 -15.15 11.30 -32.23
C LYS A 243 -15.76 11.66 -30.88
N GLU A 244 -16.88 11.05 -30.56
CA GLU A 244 -17.49 11.14 -29.24
C GLU A 244 -16.86 10.10 -28.31
N ALA A 245 -16.71 10.45 -27.03
CA ALA A 245 -16.37 9.49 -25.98
C ALA A 245 -16.85 9.98 -24.61
N ALA A 246 -17.21 9.03 -23.75
CA ALA A 246 -17.52 9.24 -22.35
C ALA A 246 -16.44 8.60 -21.46
N ILE A 247 -15.96 9.35 -20.47
CA ILE A 247 -14.96 8.89 -19.51
C ILE A 247 -15.58 8.96 -18.12
N ILE A 248 -15.61 7.84 -17.38
CA ILE A 248 -16.15 7.77 -16.02
C ILE A 248 -15.03 7.42 -15.04
N PHE A 249 -14.76 8.30 -14.07
CA PHE A 249 -13.82 8.04 -12.98
C PHE A 249 -14.54 7.40 -11.79
N ILE A 250 -13.97 6.33 -11.26
CA ILE A 250 -14.54 5.56 -10.15
C ILE A 250 -13.75 5.84 -8.88
N ASP A 251 -14.46 6.17 -7.80
CA ASP A 251 -13.91 6.23 -6.43
C ASP A 251 -14.54 5.10 -5.61
N PHE A 252 -13.71 4.31 -4.95
CA PHE A 252 -14.15 3.26 -4.04
C PHE A 252 -14.27 3.79 -2.61
N CYS A 253 -15.31 3.34 -1.92
CA CYS A 253 -15.44 3.55 -0.47
C CYS A 253 -14.35 2.73 0.26
N LYS A 254 -13.31 3.44 0.73
CA LYS A 254 -12.28 2.90 1.64
C LYS A 254 -11.69 1.57 1.14
N ALA A 255 -11.27 1.53 -0.12
CA ALA A 255 -10.94 0.30 -0.86
C ALA A 255 -10.05 -0.69 -0.09
N PHE A 256 -9.01 -0.22 0.61
CA PHE A 256 -8.11 -1.11 1.37
C PHE A 256 -8.73 -1.69 2.64
N ASP A 257 -9.60 -0.91 3.29
CA ASP A 257 -10.27 -1.29 4.54
C ASP A 257 -11.50 -2.16 4.26
N SER A 258 -12.13 -2.01 3.08
CA SER A 258 -13.33 -2.74 2.67
C SER A 258 -13.07 -4.07 1.96
N VAL A 259 -11.80 -4.45 1.72
CA VAL A 259 -11.47 -5.73 1.07
C VAL A 259 -11.87 -6.92 1.94
N ASP A 260 -12.75 -7.76 1.40
CA ASP A 260 -13.09 -9.05 1.99
C ASP A 260 -11.92 -10.05 1.91
N ARG A 261 -11.39 -10.45 3.07
CA ARG A 261 -10.09 -11.13 3.16
C ARG A 261 -10.02 -12.49 2.48
N PRO A 262 -11.05 -13.35 2.49
CA PRO A 262 -11.00 -14.62 1.79
C PRO A 262 -11.72 -14.64 0.46
N THR A 263 -12.48 -13.61 0.09
CA THR A 263 -12.56 -13.28 -1.34
C THR A 263 -11.15 -13.07 -1.88
N MET A 264 -10.35 -12.24 -1.21
CA MET A 264 -8.96 -12.03 -1.59
C MET A 264 -8.17 -13.35 -1.61
N PHE A 265 -8.27 -14.23 -0.60
CA PHE A 265 -7.58 -15.53 -0.65
C PHE A 265 -8.07 -16.45 -1.77
N LYS A 266 -9.37 -16.51 -2.05
CA LYS A 266 -9.89 -17.26 -3.21
C LYS A 266 -9.39 -16.68 -4.54
N ILE A 267 -9.29 -15.35 -4.65
CA ILE A 267 -8.69 -14.69 -5.81
C ILE A 267 -7.22 -15.07 -5.95
N LEU A 268 -6.45 -15.12 -4.86
CA LEU A 268 -5.04 -15.55 -4.92
C LEU A 268 -4.93 -16.97 -5.50
N HIS A 269 -5.78 -17.90 -5.07
CA HIS A 269 -5.86 -19.25 -5.64
C HIS A 269 -6.28 -19.25 -7.12
N ALA A 270 -7.25 -18.41 -7.50
CA ALA A 270 -7.70 -18.30 -8.89
C ALA A 270 -6.62 -17.70 -9.83
N TYR A 271 -5.63 -16.99 -9.28
CA TYR A 271 -4.42 -16.53 -9.97
C TYR A 271 -3.26 -17.55 -9.92
N GLY A 272 -3.54 -18.78 -9.46
CA GLY A 272 -2.57 -19.88 -9.39
C GLY A 272 -1.62 -19.82 -8.19
N ILE A 273 -1.80 -18.90 -7.25
CA ILE A 273 -0.86 -18.79 -6.12
C ILE A 273 -0.98 -20.05 -5.23
N PRO A 274 0.14 -20.76 -4.95
CA PRO A 274 0.12 -22.00 -4.18
C PRO A 274 -0.51 -21.83 -2.80
N GLU A 275 -1.10 -22.91 -2.29
CA GLU A 275 -1.77 -22.91 -0.99
C GLU A 275 -0.80 -22.61 0.15
N GLU A 276 0.44 -23.10 0.08
CA GLU A 276 1.49 -22.82 1.07
C GLU A 276 1.79 -21.33 1.15
N THR A 277 1.90 -20.66 0.00
CA THR A 277 2.13 -19.21 -0.09
C THR A 277 0.91 -18.44 0.41
N THR A 278 -0.29 -18.89 0.06
CA THR A 278 -1.54 -18.29 0.52
C THR A 278 -1.70 -18.42 2.04
N ASN A 279 -1.34 -19.58 2.62
CA ASN A 279 -1.31 -19.81 4.06
C ASN A 279 -0.23 -18.98 4.75
N ALA A 280 0.93 -18.78 4.12
CA ALA A 280 1.97 -17.88 4.58
C ALA A 280 1.49 -16.42 4.67
N ILE A 281 0.60 -15.99 3.76
CA ILE A 281 -0.07 -14.68 3.78
C ILE A 281 -1.18 -14.65 4.85
N LYS A 282 -2.03 -15.70 4.95
CA LYS A 282 -3.07 -15.82 5.99
C LYS A 282 -2.50 -15.74 7.40
N LYS A 283 -1.32 -16.31 7.64
CA LYS A 283 -0.64 -16.20 8.94
C LYS A 283 -0.33 -14.75 9.35
N CYS A 284 -0.38 -13.81 8.40
CA CYS A 284 -0.29 -12.37 8.60
C CYS A 284 -1.65 -11.64 8.58
N CYS A 285 -2.78 -12.28 8.26
CA CYS A 285 -4.11 -11.64 8.07
C CYS A 285 -5.31 -12.57 8.45
N CYS A 286 -6.24 -12.13 9.29
CA CYS A 286 -7.48 -12.88 9.67
C CYS A 286 -8.59 -12.84 8.56
N SER A 287 -9.59 -13.77 8.55
CA SER A 287 -10.34 -14.22 7.33
C SER A 287 -11.86 -14.58 7.45
N HIS A 288 -12.79 -14.16 6.51
CA HIS A 288 -14.10 -14.82 6.05
C HIS A 288 -14.61 -14.49 4.58
N SER A 289 -15.08 -15.42 3.70
CA SER A 289 -15.03 -15.46 2.18
C SER A 289 -16.16 -14.95 1.21
N ARG A 290 -15.87 -14.51 -0.06
CA ARG A 290 -16.79 -14.27 -1.26
C ARG A 290 -16.16 -14.41 -2.70
N ARG A 291 -16.83 -13.94 -3.79
CA ARG A 291 -16.63 -14.25 -5.26
C ARG A 291 -15.70 -13.29 -6.04
N SER A 292 -15.24 -13.70 -7.23
CA SER A 292 -14.75 -12.87 -8.36
C SER A 292 -14.99 -13.62 -9.69
N SER A 293 -15.18 -12.92 -10.82
CA SER A 293 -15.14 -13.49 -12.19
C SER A 293 -14.42 -12.52 -13.13
N ARG A 294 -13.65 -13.03 -14.11
CA ARG A 294 -12.94 -12.21 -15.11
C ARG A 294 -12.85 -12.91 -16.47
N HIS A 295 -13.03 -12.14 -17.54
CA HIS A 295 -12.73 -12.50 -18.94
C HIS A 295 -11.79 -11.45 -19.55
N PRO A 296 -10.94 -11.81 -20.54
CA PRO A 296 -10.08 -10.84 -21.22
C PRO A 296 -10.89 -9.87 -22.10
N ALA A 297 -10.53 -8.59 -22.09
CA ALA A 297 -11.16 -7.55 -22.90
C ALA A 297 -10.54 -7.49 -24.32
N GLN A 298 -11.38 -7.31 -25.35
CA GLN A 298 -10.96 -7.17 -26.76
C GLN A 298 -10.71 -5.70 -27.18
N TYR A 299 -11.10 -4.73 -26.35
CA TYR A 299 -10.97 -3.28 -26.57
C TYR A 299 -10.45 -2.58 -25.29
N LEU A 300 -9.85 -1.39 -25.43
CA LEU A 300 -9.41 -0.59 -24.29
C LEU A 300 -10.62 0.07 -23.61
N SER A 301 -11.15 -0.59 -22.57
CA SER A 301 -12.31 -0.12 -21.80
C SER A 301 -11.95 0.67 -20.55
N ASP A 302 -10.68 0.65 -20.14
CA ASP A 302 -10.26 1.17 -18.84
C ASP A 302 -8.78 1.53 -18.78
N LEU A 303 -8.49 2.51 -17.93
CA LEU A 303 -7.15 2.89 -17.48
C LEU A 303 -7.17 2.89 -15.95
N ASP A 304 -6.45 1.94 -15.34
CA ASP A 304 -6.50 1.69 -13.89
C ASP A 304 -5.16 2.05 -13.20
N TYR A 305 -5.25 2.69 -12.04
CA TYR A 305 -4.11 2.85 -11.13
C TYR A 305 -4.54 2.55 -9.69
N ALA A 306 -4.23 1.35 -9.21
CA ALA A 306 -4.71 0.86 -7.91
C ALA A 306 -6.25 0.91 -7.83
N ASP A 307 -6.81 1.70 -6.92
CA ASP A 307 -8.24 1.96 -6.75
C ASP A 307 -8.78 3.08 -7.67
N ASP A 308 -7.92 3.91 -8.24
CA ASP A 308 -8.31 4.97 -9.18
C ASP A 308 -8.53 4.39 -10.59
N ILE A 309 -9.78 4.10 -10.94
CA ILE A 309 -10.19 3.55 -12.24
C ILE A 309 -10.81 4.64 -13.11
N SER A 310 -10.46 4.66 -14.39
CA SER A 310 -11.13 5.45 -15.42
C SER A 310 -11.67 4.53 -16.51
N LEU A 311 -13.01 4.49 -16.65
CA LEU A 311 -13.71 3.74 -17.69
C LEU A 311 -13.85 4.60 -18.94
N LEU A 312 -13.74 3.95 -20.10
CA LEU A 312 -13.82 4.57 -21.41
C LEU A 312 -14.95 3.91 -22.21
N ALA A 313 -15.80 4.74 -22.82
CA ALA A 313 -16.89 4.30 -23.67
C ALA A 313 -17.05 5.24 -24.85
N ASP A 314 -17.47 4.72 -26.00
CA ASP A 314 -17.74 5.52 -27.20
C ASP A 314 -19.09 6.24 -27.12
N THR A 315 -20.03 5.73 -26.31
CA THR A 315 -21.37 6.31 -26.12
C THR A 315 -21.73 6.43 -24.65
N LEU A 316 -22.64 7.36 -24.32
CA LEU A 316 -23.15 7.54 -22.95
C LEU A 316 -23.89 6.31 -22.43
N LEU A 317 -24.63 5.61 -23.30
CA LEU A 317 -25.33 4.37 -22.97
C LEU A 317 -24.36 3.24 -22.61
N ASP A 318 -23.26 3.12 -23.35
CA ASP A 318 -22.22 2.14 -23.04
C ASP A 318 -21.50 2.49 -21.74
N ALA A 319 -21.27 3.78 -21.49
CA ALA A 319 -20.68 4.28 -20.26
C ALA A 319 -21.55 3.92 -19.03
N GLU A 320 -22.86 4.14 -19.10
CA GLU A 320 -23.82 3.74 -18.07
C GLU A 320 -23.83 2.22 -17.87
N SER A 321 -23.87 1.46 -18.96
CA SER A 321 -23.82 -0.01 -18.93
C SER A 321 -22.56 -0.53 -18.24
N LEU A 322 -21.40 0.07 -18.54
CA LEU A 322 -20.12 -0.28 -17.93
C LEU A 322 -20.11 0.07 -16.44
N LEU A 323 -20.57 1.27 -16.06
CA LEU A 323 -20.67 1.67 -14.66
C LEU A 323 -21.55 0.70 -13.86
N HIS A 324 -22.69 0.30 -14.42
CA HIS A 324 -23.62 -0.65 -13.79
C HIS A 324 -23.01 -2.04 -13.62
N LYS A 325 -22.33 -2.55 -14.66
CA LYS A 325 -21.60 -3.83 -14.60
C LYS A 325 -20.49 -3.79 -13.57
N VAL A 326 -19.69 -2.73 -13.53
CA VAL A 326 -18.64 -2.55 -12.53
C VAL A 326 -19.23 -2.46 -11.14
N GLY A 327 -20.28 -1.67 -10.92
CA GLY A 327 -20.98 -1.57 -9.64
C GLY A 327 -21.51 -2.90 -9.13
N ALA A 328 -22.15 -3.70 -10.00
CA ALA A 328 -22.63 -5.04 -9.66
C ALA A 328 -21.48 -5.99 -9.31
N CYS A 329 -20.39 -5.96 -10.09
CA CYS A 329 -19.19 -6.76 -9.83
C CYS A 329 -18.52 -6.36 -8.50
N CYS A 330 -18.38 -5.06 -8.23
CA CYS A 330 -17.81 -4.53 -6.98
C CYS A 330 -18.61 -5.04 -5.77
N LYS A 331 -19.95 -4.92 -5.81
CA LYS A 331 -20.82 -5.44 -4.76
C LYS A 331 -20.62 -6.95 -4.54
N SER A 332 -20.44 -7.72 -5.61
CA SER A 332 -20.22 -9.17 -5.53
C SER A 332 -18.92 -9.57 -4.82
N VAL A 333 -17.93 -8.66 -4.79
CA VAL A 333 -16.61 -8.89 -4.18
C VAL A 333 -16.42 -8.12 -2.86
N GLY A 334 -17.48 -7.50 -2.33
CA GLY A 334 -17.46 -6.74 -1.08
C GLY A 334 -16.94 -5.30 -1.20
N LEU A 335 -16.74 -4.80 -2.42
CA LEU A 335 -16.37 -3.41 -2.67
C LEU A 335 -17.61 -2.56 -2.95
N SER A 336 -17.57 -1.31 -2.49
CA SER A 336 -18.65 -0.35 -2.71
C SER A 336 -18.11 0.89 -3.41
N LEU A 337 -18.82 1.37 -4.43
CA LEU A 337 -18.51 2.65 -5.06
C LEU A 337 -18.99 3.80 -4.18
N ASN A 338 -18.23 4.90 -4.19
CA ASN A 338 -18.57 6.10 -3.47
C ASN A 338 -19.52 6.97 -4.29
N ALA A 339 -20.81 6.68 -4.20
CA ALA A 339 -21.83 7.37 -5.00
C ALA A 339 -21.75 8.90 -4.91
N LYS A 340 -21.41 9.48 -3.74
CA LYS A 340 -21.29 10.94 -3.60
C LYS A 340 -20.12 11.52 -4.37
N LYS A 341 -18.97 10.85 -4.38
CA LYS A 341 -17.81 11.32 -5.14
C LYS A 341 -17.88 10.94 -6.62
N THR A 342 -18.42 9.77 -6.93
CA THR A 342 -18.59 9.29 -8.31
C THR A 342 -19.62 10.14 -9.07
N LYS A 343 -20.52 10.86 -8.37
CA LYS A 343 -21.45 11.82 -8.99
C LYS A 343 -20.74 12.91 -9.81
N ASP A 344 -19.57 13.40 -9.39
CA ASP A 344 -18.86 14.50 -10.05
C ASP A 344 -17.77 14.03 -11.06
N MET A 345 -17.89 12.82 -11.58
CA MET A 345 -16.74 12.08 -12.13
C MET A 345 -16.94 11.57 -13.55
N TYR A 346 -17.73 12.22 -14.41
CA TYR A 346 -17.73 11.87 -15.82
C TYR A 346 -17.55 13.06 -16.77
N MET A 347 -16.82 12.80 -17.84
CA MET A 347 -16.49 13.75 -18.91
C MET A 347 -17.04 13.22 -20.23
N VAL A 348 -17.52 14.12 -21.08
CA VAL A 348 -17.95 13.79 -22.46
C VAL A 348 -17.15 14.64 -23.43
N ILE A 349 -16.47 13.99 -24.37
CA ILE A 349 -15.67 14.61 -25.41
C ILE A 349 -16.48 14.61 -26.69
N ASN A 350 -16.59 15.77 -27.35
CA ASN A 350 -17.40 15.98 -28.56
C ASN A 350 -18.82 15.39 -28.44
N PRO A 351 -19.65 15.89 -27.51
CA PRO A 351 -20.98 15.33 -27.27
C PRO A 351 -21.86 15.44 -28.51
N SER A 352 -22.45 14.32 -28.95
CA SER A 352 -23.43 14.30 -30.05
C SER A 352 -24.86 14.53 -29.53
N SER A 353 -25.11 14.25 -28.25
CA SER A 353 -26.38 14.52 -27.56
C SER A 353 -26.15 15.26 -26.23
N SER A 354 -27.23 15.85 -25.70
CA SER A 354 -27.26 16.46 -24.37
C SER A 354 -27.74 15.49 -23.29
N ASP A 355 -27.67 14.19 -23.53
CA ASP A 355 -28.12 13.19 -22.58
C ASP A 355 -27.14 13.10 -21.40
N ASP A 356 -27.68 12.78 -20.22
CA ASP A 356 -26.90 12.62 -18.98
C ASP A 356 -26.68 11.12 -18.70
N VAL A 357 -25.57 10.78 -18.02
CA VAL A 357 -25.35 9.42 -17.51
C VAL A 357 -26.03 9.25 -16.16
N THR A 358 -26.70 8.12 -15.96
CA THR A 358 -27.35 7.80 -14.69
C THR A 358 -26.41 7.02 -13.75
N ALA A 359 -26.43 7.34 -12.47
CA ALA A 359 -25.72 6.65 -11.40
C ALA A 359 -26.41 5.33 -11.01
N LEU A 360 -25.71 4.50 -10.23
CA LEU A 360 -26.23 3.22 -9.71
C LEU A 360 -27.50 3.33 -8.86
N ASP A 361 -27.80 4.51 -8.31
CA ASP A 361 -28.98 4.79 -7.49
C ASP A 361 -30.12 5.46 -8.28
N GLY A 362 -29.97 5.59 -9.61
CA GLY A 362 -30.93 6.26 -10.49
C GLY A 362 -30.82 7.78 -10.50
N SER A 363 -29.89 8.37 -9.75
CA SER A 363 -29.65 9.83 -9.81
C SER A 363 -28.77 10.20 -11.00
N LYS A 364 -28.89 11.44 -11.49
CA LYS A 364 -28.02 11.96 -12.53
C LYS A 364 -26.60 12.13 -11.99
N LEU A 365 -25.59 11.77 -12.79
CA LEU A 365 -24.21 12.17 -12.55
C LEU A 365 -24.04 13.63 -13.02
N ASP A 366 -23.17 14.37 -12.33
CA ASP A 366 -22.75 15.72 -12.67
C ASP A 366 -21.59 15.68 -13.69
N LYS A 367 -21.81 16.30 -14.86
CA LYS A 367 -20.83 16.37 -15.95
C LYS A 367 -19.76 17.40 -15.61
N VAL A 368 -18.49 17.03 -15.80
CA VAL A 368 -17.35 17.95 -15.62
C VAL A 368 -16.59 18.15 -16.93
N ASP A 369 -16.08 19.36 -17.15
CA ASP A 369 -15.29 19.71 -18.34
C ASP A 369 -13.81 19.31 -18.21
N ASP A 370 -13.33 19.18 -16.97
CA ASP A 370 -11.97 18.76 -16.64
C ASP A 370 -11.98 18.01 -15.30
N PHE A 371 -11.11 17.00 -15.16
CA PHE A 371 -11.06 16.16 -13.98
C PHE A 371 -9.63 15.98 -13.47
N LYS A 372 -9.46 15.95 -12.15
CA LYS A 372 -8.16 15.75 -11.53
C LYS A 372 -7.87 14.25 -11.31
N TYR A 373 -7.25 13.61 -12.29
CA TYR A 373 -6.84 12.20 -12.24
C TYR A 373 -5.38 12.06 -11.78
N LEU A 374 -5.13 11.24 -10.74
CA LEU A 374 -3.79 10.98 -10.19
C LEU A 374 -2.97 12.23 -9.82
N GLY A 375 -3.68 13.32 -9.46
CA GLY A 375 -3.06 14.58 -9.07
C GLY A 375 -2.84 15.59 -10.20
N SER A 376 -3.16 15.23 -11.45
CA SER A 376 -3.07 16.10 -12.64
C SER A 376 -4.44 16.32 -13.28
N TYR A 377 -4.66 17.49 -13.87
CA TYR A 377 -5.86 17.73 -14.68
C TYR A 377 -5.78 16.97 -16.01
N THR A 378 -6.92 16.52 -16.53
CA THR A 378 -6.99 15.76 -17.78
C THR A 378 -6.93 16.67 -19.00
N ASN A 379 -7.34 17.92 -18.87
CA ASN A 379 -7.12 18.94 -19.90
C ASN A 379 -5.72 19.59 -19.75
N THR A 380 -5.10 19.93 -20.89
CA THR A 380 -3.79 20.60 -20.94
C THR A 380 -3.89 22.12 -20.75
N ALA A 381 -5.09 22.70 -20.83
CA ALA A 381 -5.33 24.13 -20.62
C ALA A 381 -5.02 24.63 -19.20
N HIS A 382 -4.71 23.72 -18.27
CA HIS A 382 -4.34 24.04 -16.88
C HIS A 382 -2.88 23.68 -16.57
N ASP A 383 -2.13 23.19 -17.55
CA ASP A 383 -0.69 23.05 -17.43
C ASP A 383 -0.05 24.45 -17.63
N ILE A 384 1.01 24.71 -16.85
CA ILE A 384 1.74 25.99 -16.83
C ILE A 384 1.97 26.49 -18.27
N GLU A 385 1.49 27.68 -18.59
CA GLU A 385 1.87 28.40 -19.80
C GLU A 385 3.40 28.52 -19.79
N CYS A 386 4.06 27.83 -20.73
CA CYS A 386 5.45 28.12 -21.02
C CYS A 386 5.47 29.51 -21.66
N VAL A 387 5.79 30.52 -20.86
CA VAL A 387 6.11 31.88 -21.31
C VAL A 387 7.38 31.84 -22.15
#